data_AF-A0A2E3C598-F1
#
_entry.id   AF-A0A2E3C598-F1
#
_cell.length_a   1.000
_cell.length_b   1.000
_cell.length_c   1.000
_cell.angle_alpha   90.00
_cell.angle_beta   90.00
_cell.angle_gamma   90.00
#
_symmetry.space_group_name_H-M   'P 1'
#
loop_
_entity.id
_entity.type
_entity.pdbx_description
1 polymer ?
#
loop_
_entity_poly.entity_id
_entity_poly.type
_entity_poly.pdbx_seq_one_letter_code
_entity_poly.pdbx_strand_id
1 'polypeptide(L)'
;MMFVPDINHLCDMILAHGKNNDATYAIPCIAYGGDASCKDDDGRNAVHHFAIHGNMEAIQALADDDASYFFVSDNFGKTPLLILAEGGHTDFLIKFLKDYPSYGLSSNEYPQQSVAGALAAHGHAQFVIDELLPQCPEVLNEPVVAMVMASEAIKPTDKIKALRALSLAGFKA
;
A
#
# COMPACT_ATOMS: atom_id res chain seq x y z
N MET A 1 -5.61 -8.93 39.33
CA MET A 1 -6.57 -8.69 38.24
C MET A 1 -5.79 -7.97 37.16
N MET A 2 -5.39 -8.66 36.09
CA MET A 2 -4.72 -8.00 34.96
C MET A 2 -5.72 -7.02 34.36
N PHE A 3 -5.35 -5.74 34.32
CA PHE A 3 -6.07 -4.74 33.55
C PHE A 3 -5.98 -5.19 32.09
N VAL A 4 -7.07 -5.72 31.55
CA VAL A 4 -7.20 -5.92 30.10
C VAL A 4 -7.77 -4.59 29.62
N PRO A 5 -6.96 -3.73 28.96
CA PRO A 5 -7.49 -2.49 28.42
C PRO A 5 -8.62 -2.82 27.43
N ASP A 6 -9.66 -1.98 27.40
CA ASP A 6 -10.70 -2.06 26.38
C ASP A 6 -10.06 -1.98 24.99
N ILE A 7 -10.37 -2.92 24.09
CA ILE A 7 -9.80 -2.99 22.74
C ILE A 7 -10.06 -1.68 21.97
N ASN A 8 -11.20 -1.02 22.20
CA ASN A 8 -11.49 0.28 21.58
C ASN A 8 -10.49 1.36 22.03
N HIS A 9 -10.06 1.33 23.30
CA HIS A 9 -9.05 2.25 23.81
C HIS A 9 -7.68 2.01 23.16
N LEU A 10 -7.31 0.74 22.92
CA LEU A 10 -6.06 0.40 22.23
C LEU A 10 -6.09 0.81 20.76
N CYS A 11 -7.23 0.66 20.09
CA CYS A 11 -7.43 1.06 18.70
C CYS A 11 -7.25 2.57 18.50
N ASP A 12 -7.86 3.39 19.36
CA ASP A 12 -7.64 4.85 19.35
C ASP A 12 -6.20 5.23 19.69
N MET A 13 -5.55 4.51 20.62
CA MET A 13 -4.13 4.71 20.93
C MET A 13 -3.24 4.39 19.74
N ILE A 14 -3.45 3.27 19.06
CA ILE A 14 -2.68 2.87 17.86
C ILE A 14 -2.85 3.93 16.77
N LEU A 15 -4.07 4.44 16.56
CA LEU A 15 -4.31 5.56 15.63
C LEU A 15 -3.57 6.84 16.04
N ALA A 16 -3.58 7.20 17.33
CA ALA A 16 -2.87 8.38 17.84
C ALA A 16 -1.34 8.25 17.70
N HIS A 17 -0.78 7.07 17.97
CA HIS A 17 0.64 6.80 17.76
C HIS A 17 0.98 6.78 16.26
N GLY A 18 0.11 6.26 15.40
CA GLY A 18 0.24 6.35 13.95
C GLY A 18 0.40 7.79 13.48
N LYS A 19 -0.52 8.68 13.91
CA LYS A 19 -0.47 10.12 13.57
C LYS A 19 0.84 10.80 13.98
N ASN A 20 1.44 10.37 15.10
CA ASN A 20 2.69 10.91 15.63
C ASN A 20 3.95 10.11 15.22
N ASN A 21 3.81 9.10 14.36
CA ASN A 21 4.88 8.18 13.94
C ASN A 21 5.61 7.46 15.10
N ASP A 22 4.85 7.02 16.09
CA ASP A 22 5.39 6.50 17.34
C ASP A 22 5.26 4.96 17.46
N ALA A 23 6.04 4.26 16.64
CA ALA A 23 6.02 2.78 16.59
C ALA A 23 6.40 2.13 17.93
N THR A 24 7.24 2.79 18.74
CA THR A 24 7.72 2.29 20.04
C THR A 24 6.58 1.92 20.96
N TYR A 25 5.49 2.70 20.96
CA TYR A 25 4.32 2.45 21.81
C TYR A 25 3.15 1.81 21.04
N ALA A 26 3.08 1.97 19.72
CA ALA A 26 2.07 1.30 18.91
C ALA A 26 2.26 -0.23 18.87
N ILE A 27 3.50 -0.72 18.69
CA ILE A 27 3.79 -2.16 18.56
C ILE A 27 3.37 -2.95 19.80
N PRO A 28 3.68 -2.51 21.03
CA PRO A 28 3.14 -3.15 22.22
C PRO A 28 1.61 -3.19 22.26
N CYS A 29 0.92 -2.11 21.84
CA CYS A 29 -0.54 -2.09 21.83
C CYS A 29 -1.12 -3.16 20.90
N ILE A 30 -0.52 -3.35 19.72
CA ILE A 30 -0.88 -4.43 18.78
C ILE A 30 -0.67 -5.79 19.42
N ALA A 31 0.50 -6.03 20.04
CA ALA A 31 0.82 -7.27 20.71
C ALA A 31 -0.10 -7.61 21.90
N TYR A 32 -0.74 -6.60 22.52
CA TYR A 32 -1.75 -6.77 23.56
C TYR A 32 -3.18 -6.95 23.05
N GLY A 33 -3.38 -7.07 21.73
CA GLY A 33 -4.67 -7.31 21.09
C GLY A 33 -5.41 -6.04 20.67
N GLY A 34 -4.71 -4.91 20.54
CA GLY A 34 -5.26 -3.72 19.89
C GLY A 34 -5.24 -3.87 18.37
N ASP A 35 -6.32 -3.42 17.72
CA ASP A 35 -6.44 -3.44 16.26
C ASP A 35 -6.24 -2.05 15.64
N ALA A 36 -6.02 -2.00 14.32
CA ALA A 36 -5.92 -0.76 13.55
C ALA A 36 -7.22 -0.44 12.77
N SER A 37 -8.39 -0.77 13.32
CA SER A 37 -9.68 -0.52 12.68
C SER A 37 -10.17 0.92 12.81
N CYS A 38 -9.71 1.65 13.83
CA CYS A 38 -10.11 3.03 14.12
C CYS A 38 -9.66 3.96 13.01
N LYS A 39 -10.52 4.94 12.71
CA LYS A 39 -10.29 5.93 11.66
C LYS A 39 -10.42 7.33 12.21
N ASP A 40 -9.65 8.24 11.63
CA ASP A 40 -9.83 9.67 11.85
C ASP A 40 -10.85 10.29 10.88
N ASP A 41 -11.00 11.61 10.95
CA ASP A 41 -11.95 12.38 10.14
C ASP A 41 -11.66 12.31 8.64
N ASP A 42 -10.42 11.98 8.25
CA ASP A 42 -10.03 11.75 6.85
C ASP A 42 -10.32 10.31 6.40
N GLY A 43 -10.89 9.48 7.27
CA GLY A 43 -11.12 8.05 7.01
C GLY A 43 -9.84 7.21 7.12
N ARG A 44 -8.75 7.76 7.64
CA ARG A 44 -7.45 7.08 7.75
C ARG A 44 -7.35 6.27 9.02
N ASN A 45 -6.94 5.02 8.88
CA ASN A 45 -6.49 4.21 10.00
C ASN A 45 -5.01 4.43 10.33
N ALA A 46 -4.52 3.77 11.38
CA ALA A 46 -3.13 3.87 11.79
C ALA A 46 -2.13 3.47 10.70
N VAL A 47 -2.47 2.48 9.86
CA VAL A 47 -1.62 2.00 8.76
C VAL A 47 -1.39 3.10 7.72
N HIS A 48 -2.41 3.92 7.41
CA HIS A 48 -2.22 5.08 6.52
C HIS A 48 -1.16 6.01 7.07
N HIS A 49 -1.23 6.33 8.37
CA HIS A 49 -0.27 7.25 8.98
C HIS A 49 1.14 6.66 9.03
N PHE A 50 1.31 5.38 9.41
CA PHE A 50 2.62 4.75 9.38
C PHE A 50 3.19 4.64 7.96
N ALA A 51 2.34 4.41 6.95
CA ALA A 51 2.74 4.41 5.55
C ALA A 51 3.21 5.80 5.09
N ILE A 52 2.50 6.88 5.46
CA ILE A 52 2.90 8.28 5.16
C ILE A 52 4.29 8.58 5.73
N HIS A 53 4.58 8.07 6.92
CA HIS A 53 5.87 8.27 7.58
C HIS A 53 6.96 7.27 7.14
N GLY A 54 6.61 6.27 6.32
CA GLY A 54 7.52 5.20 5.90
C GLY A 54 8.00 4.30 7.05
N ASN A 55 7.20 4.17 8.11
CA ASN A 55 7.55 3.39 9.30
C ASN A 55 7.35 1.89 9.06
N MET A 56 8.32 1.27 8.40
CA MET A 56 8.23 -0.13 8.00
C MET A 56 8.17 -1.12 9.16
N GLU A 57 8.64 -0.73 10.35
CA GLU A 57 8.56 -1.57 11.56
C GLU A 57 7.11 -1.73 12.02
N ALA A 58 6.39 -0.61 12.16
CA ALA A 58 4.96 -0.64 12.49
C ALA A 58 4.12 -1.27 11.37
N ILE A 59 4.46 -1.01 10.11
CA ILE A 59 3.81 -1.63 8.94
C ILE A 59 3.94 -3.14 8.98
N GLN A 60 5.14 -3.68 9.26
CA GLN A 60 5.32 -5.13 9.34
C GLN A 60 4.54 -5.73 10.51
N ALA A 61 4.56 -5.09 11.69
CA ALA A 61 3.81 -5.55 12.86
C ALA A 61 2.29 -5.59 12.60
N LEU A 62 1.75 -4.57 11.93
CA LEU A 62 0.33 -4.51 11.58
C LEU A 62 -0.06 -5.53 10.49
N ALA A 63 0.83 -5.79 9.54
CA ALA A 63 0.60 -6.79 8.50
C ALA A 63 0.63 -8.23 9.05
N ASP A 64 1.47 -8.48 10.05
CA ASP A 64 1.55 -9.77 10.74
C ASP A 64 0.33 -10.02 11.66
N ASP A 65 -0.33 -8.96 12.11
CA ASP A 65 -1.59 -9.02 12.89
C ASP A 65 -2.81 -9.27 12.00
N ASP A 66 -3.11 -8.33 11.09
CA ASP A 66 -4.20 -8.48 10.11
C ASP A 66 -3.94 -7.65 8.84
N ALA A 67 -3.85 -8.34 7.71
CA ALA A 67 -3.69 -7.72 6.39
C ALA A 67 -4.89 -6.83 5.99
N SER A 68 -6.08 -7.04 6.57
CA SER A 68 -7.30 -6.30 6.22
C SER A 68 -7.16 -4.79 6.43
N TYR A 69 -6.31 -4.35 7.35
CA TYR A 69 -6.04 -2.94 7.62
C TYR A 69 -5.42 -2.20 6.43
N PHE A 70 -4.80 -2.92 5.49
CA PHE A 70 -4.13 -2.37 4.31
C PHE A 70 -5.07 -2.14 3.12
N PHE A 71 -6.31 -2.63 3.20
CA PHE A 71 -7.28 -2.57 2.10
C PHE A 71 -8.27 -1.42 2.21
N VAL A 72 -8.21 -0.70 3.32
CA VAL A 72 -9.11 0.41 3.63
C VAL A 72 -8.69 1.64 2.84
N SER A 73 -9.61 2.29 2.14
CA SER A 73 -9.38 3.59 1.53
C SER A 73 -9.74 4.73 2.49
N ASP A 74 -8.93 5.79 2.48
CA ASP A 74 -9.28 7.08 3.08
C ASP A 74 -10.34 7.83 2.23
N ASN A 75 -10.79 8.99 2.70
CA ASN A 75 -11.80 9.82 2.02
C ASN A 75 -11.33 10.38 0.67
N PHE A 76 -10.06 10.19 0.30
CA PHE A 76 -9.47 10.56 -0.99
C PHE A 76 -9.21 9.34 -1.89
N GLY A 77 -9.71 8.17 -1.50
CA GLY A 77 -9.53 6.91 -2.22
C GLY A 77 -8.18 6.25 -2.02
N LYS A 78 -7.28 6.81 -1.20
CA LYS A 78 -5.94 6.25 -1.00
C LYS A 78 -5.98 5.11 0.00
N THR A 79 -5.40 3.98 -0.36
CA THR A 79 -5.12 2.88 0.57
C THR A 79 -3.71 3.03 1.16
N PRO A 80 -3.40 2.39 2.31
CA PRO A 80 -2.04 2.34 2.82
C PRO A 80 -1.05 1.73 1.81
N LEU A 81 -1.47 0.72 1.04
CA LEU A 81 -0.64 0.11 0.00
C LEU A 81 -0.28 1.10 -1.10
N LEU A 82 -1.21 1.97 -1.49
CA LEU A 82 -0.93 3.02 -2.46
C LEU A 82 0.08 4.03 -1.92
N ILE A 83 -0.07 4.45 -0.66
CA ILE A 83 0.88 5.39 -0.02
C ILE A 83 2.28 4.77 0.04
N LEU A 84 2.39 3.49 0.40
CA LEU A 84 3.66 2.76 0.38
C LEU A 84 4.25 2.68 -1.03
N ALA A 85 3.41 2.50 -2.05
CA ALA A 85 3.84 2.38 -3.44
C ALA A 85 4.35 3.72 -3.98
N GLU A 86 3.64 4.82 -3.67
CA GLU A 86 4.06 6.19 -3.98
C GLU A 86 5.36 6.56 -3.25
N GLY A 87 5.55 6.06 -2.01
CA GLY A 87 6.77 6.23 -1.22
C GLY A 87 7.94 5.32 -1.63
N GLY A 88 7.74 4.42 -2.60
CA GLY A 88 8.79 3.53 -3.09
C GLY A 88 9.13 2.36 -2.16
N HIS A 89 8.25 2.01 -1.21
CA HIS A 89 8.40 0.85 -0.31
C HIS A 89 8.05 -0.47 -1.02
N THR A 90 8.67 -0.69 -2.17
CA THR A 90 8.30 -1.74 -3.14
C THR A 90 8.62 -3.14 -2.65
N ASP A 91 9.67 -3.33 -1.85
CA ASP A 91 10.04 -4.65 -1.31
C ASP A 91 8.93 -5.25 -0.43
N PHE A 92 8.34 -4.45 0.45
CA PHE A 92 7.20 -4.89 1.28
C PHE A 92 6.00 -5.18 0.39
N LEU A 93 5.67 -4.30 -0.55
CA LEU A 93 4.52 -4.48 -1.44
C LEU A 93 4.63 -5.73 -2.30
N ILE A 94 5.81 -6.02 -2.85
CA ILE A 94 6.04 -7.22 -3.65
C ILE A 94 5.81 -8.47 -2.82
N LYS A 95 6.28 -8.49 -1.55
CA LYS A 95 6.02 -9.61 -0.65
C LYS A 95 4.53 -9.71 -0.32
N PHE A 96 3.92 -8.59 0.05
CA PHE A 96 2.53 -8.53 0.48
C PHE A 96 1.54 -8.89 -0.63
N LEU A 97 1.75 -8.39 -1.85
CA LEU A 97 0.87 -8.67 -3.00
C LEU A 97 1.04 -10.08 -3.56
N LYS A 98 2.12 -10.80 -3.22
CA LYS A 98 2.20 -12.24 -3.53
C LYS A 98 1.19 -13.05 -2.73
N ASP A 99 0.94 -12.63 -1.49
CA ASP A 99 -0.04 -13.27 -0.61
C ASP A 99 -1.46 -12.72 -0.87
N TYR A 100 -1.58 -11.46 -1.30
CA TYR A 100 -2.85 -10.74 -1.52
C TYR A 100 -2.93 -10.00 -2.88
N PRO A 101 -2.90 -10.71 -4.02
CA PRO A 101 -2.70 -10.11 -5.35
C PRO A 101 -3.82 -9.16 -5.79
N SER A 102 -5.06 -9.44 -5.40
CA SER A 102 -6.25 -8.69 -5.85
C SER A 102 -6.61 -7.48 -4.99
N TYR A 103 -5.92 -7.27 -3.87
CA TYR A 103 -6.31 -6.25 -2.91
C TYR A 103 -5.47 -4.98 -3.04
N GLY A 104 -6.15 -3.85 -3.23
CA GLY A 104 -5.54 -2.52 -3.21
C GLY A 104 -4.96 -2.03 -4.54
N LEU A 105 -5.32 -2.62 -5.68
CA LEU A 105 -4.72 -2.25 -6.97
C LEU A 105 -5.17 -0.87 -7.50
N SER A 106 -6.42 -0.44 -7.30
CA SER A 106 -6.88 0.90 -7.70
C SER A 106 -8.32 1.22 -7.26
N SER A 107 -8.64 2.52 -7.17
CA SER A 107 -10.01 3.05 -7.26
C SER A 107 -10.24 3.65 -8.65
N ASN A 108 -11.32 3.27 -9.32
CA ASN A 108 -11.71 3.81 -10.62
C ASN A 108 -12.10 5.29 -10.57
N GLU A 109 -12.42 5.82 -9.38
CA GLU A 109 -12.77 7.23 -9.18
C GLU A 109 -11.54 8.15 -9.25
N TYR A 110 -10.36 7.61 -8.97
CA TYR A 110 -9.09 8.34 -8.99
C TYR A 110 -8.10 7.62 -9.91
N PRO A 111 -8.22 7.78 -11.24
CA PRO A 111 -7.44 6.99 -12.18
C PRO A 111 -5.93 7.04 -11.91
N GLN A 112 -5.39 8.19 -11.49
CA GLN A 112 -3.97 8.34 -11.12
C GLN A 112 -3.50 7.51 -9.91
N GLN A 113 -4.41 6.88 -9.18
CA GLN A 113 -4.16 6.08 -7.99
C GLN A 113 -4.14 4.59 -8.36
N SER A 114 -2.94 4.06 -8.60
CA SER A 114 -2.75 2.64 -8.92
C SER A 114 -1.49 2.11 -8.24
N VAL A 115 -1.64 1.04 -7.44
CA VAL A 115 -0.50 0.38 -6.79
C VAL A 115 0.39 -0.30 -7.83
N ALA A 116 -0.21 -0.95 -8.84
CA ALA A 116 0.54 -1.57 -9.92
C ALA A 116 1.30 -0.53 -10.77
N GLY A 117 0.66 0.60 -11.06
CA GLY A 117 1.24 1.73 -11.76
C GLY A 117 2.39 2.36 -10.98
N ALA A 118 2.24 2.55 -9.67
CA ALA A 118 3.29 3.03 -8.80
C ALA A 118 4.47 2.03 -8.70
N LEU A 119 4.21 0.72 -8.58
CA LEU A 119 5.26 -0.31 -8.62
C LEU A 119 6.03 -0.29 -9.95
N ALA A 120 5.31 -0.22 -11.07
CA ALA A 120 5.92 -0.13 -12.40
C ALA A 120 6.74 1.15 -12.55
N ALA A 121 6.23 2.29 -12.05
CA ALA A 121 6.92 3.57 -12.03
C ALA A 121 8.22 3.52 -11.21
N HIS A 122 8.31 2.66 -10.20
CA HIS A 122 9.52 2.40 -9.41
C HIS A 122 10.41 1.28 -9.98
N GLY A 123 10.15 0.81 -11.21
CA GLY A 123 11.00 -0.15 -11.92
C GLY A 123 10.58 -1.61 -11.79
N HIS A 124 9.43 -1.90 -11.17
CA HIS A 124 8.91 -3.25 -11.00
C HIS A 124 7.86 -3.63 -12.04
N ALA A 125 7.95 -3.08 -13.27
CA ALA A 125 7.01 -3.39 -14.35
C ALA A 125 6.95 -4.89 -14.68
N GLN A 126 8.08 -5.61 -14.54
CA GLN A 126 8.10 -7.05 -14.79
C GLN A 126 7.31 -7.83 -13.74
N PHE A 127 7.34 -7.42 -12.47
CA PHE A 127 6.51 -8.01 -11.42
C PHE A 127 5.02 -7.80 -11.72
N VAL A 128 4.64 -6.61 -12.19
CA VAL A 128 3.26 -6.34 -12.59
C VAL A 128 2.81 -7.27 -13.73
N ILE A 129 3.69 -7.54 -14.71
CA ILE A 129 3.38 -8.38 -15.88
C ILE A 129 3.37 -9.88 -15.53
N ASP A 130 4.36 -10.35 -14.78
CA ASP A 130 4.56 -11.80 -14.58
C ASP A 130 3.78 -12.33 -13.38
N GLU A 131 3.58 -11.51 -12.35
CA GLU A 131 2.96 -11.94 -11.09
C GLU A 131 1.55 -11.36 -10.92
N LEU A 132 1.36 -10.05 -11.10
CA LEU A 132 0.04 -9.44 -10.87
C LEU A 132 -0.95 -9.68 -12.01
N LEU A 133 -0.55 -9.45 -13.26
CA LEU A 133 -1.45 -9.54 -14.43
C LEU A 133 -2.13 -10.92 -14.57
N PRO A 134 -1.46 -12.08 -14.39
CA PRO A 134 -2.13 -13.38 -14.47
C PRO A 134 -3.17 -13.61 -13.37
N GLN A 135 -2.98 -12.97 -12.21
CA GLN A 135 -3.86 -13.10 -11.04
C GLN A 135 -4.97 -12.05 -11.04
N CYS A 136 -4.72 -10.88 -11.64
CA CYS A 136 -5.60 -9.71 -11.63
C CYS A 136 -5.60 -9.04 -13.02
N PRO A 137 -6.34 -9.59 -14.00
CA PRO A 137 -6.42 -9.04 -15.35
C PRO A 137 -6.93 -7.60 -15.42
N GLU A 138 -7.65 -7.15 -14.39
CA GLU A 138 -8.19 -5.81 -14.25
C GLU A 138 -7.11 -4.72 -14.26
N VAL A 139 -5.87 -5.09 -13.90
CA VAL A 139 -4.70 -4.17 -13.91
C VAL A 139 -4.45 -3.57 -15.30
N LEU A 140 -4.91 -4.22 -16.38
CA LEU A 140 -4.85 -3.68 -17.75
C LEU A 140 -5.65 -2.40 -17.95
N ASN A 141 -6.63 -2.13 -17.08
CA ASN A 141 -7.45 -0.92 -17.13
C ASN A 141 -6.87 0.23 -16.31
N GLU A 142 -5.79 0.00 -15.57
CA GLU A 142 -5.12 1.02 -14.76
C GLU A 142 -4.12 1.82 -15.61
N PRO A 143 -3.82 3.09 -15.26
CA PRO A 143 -2.91 3.93 -16.05
C PRO A 143 -1.43 3.63 -15.79
N VAL A 144 -1.07 2.35 -15.76
CA VAL A 144 0.29 1.85 -15.50
C VAL A 144 1.29 2.48 -16.47
N VAL A 145 0.95 2.52 -17.76
CA VAL A 145 1.82 3.08 -18.80
C VAL A 145 2.04 4.58 -18.59
N ALA A 146 0.97 5.33 -18.31
CA ALA A 146 1.07 6.77 -18.07
C ALA A 146 1.91 7.09 -16.82
N MET A 147 1.77 6.31 -15.75
CA MET A 147 2.57 6.47 -14.53
C MET A 147 4.06 6.16 -14.76
N VAL A 148 4.37 5.12 -15.54
CA VAL A 148 5.76 4.81 -15.95
C VAL A 148 6.36 5.94 -16.81
N MET A 149 5.57 6.53 -17.72
CA MET A 149 6.02 7.67 -18.51
C MET A 149 6.35 8.88 -17.62
N ALA A 150 5.49 9.19 -16.66
CA ALA A 150 5.64 10.31 -15.74
C ALA A 150 6.74 10.11 -14.67
N SER A 151 7.15 8.86 -14.41
CA SER A 151 8.10 8.55 -13.33
C SER A 151 9.48 9.17 -13.52
N GLU A 152 10.01 9.79 -12.47
CA GLU A 152 11.41 10.24 -12.39
C GLU A 152 12.31 9.23 -11.66
N ALA A 153 11.73 8.18 -11.06
CA ALA A 153 12.45 7.18 -10.26
C ALA A 153 13.28 6.20 -11.11
N ILE A 154 12.93 6.03 -12.39
CA ILE A 154 13.58 5.09 -13.30
C ILE A 154 14.38 5.82 -14.39
N LYS A 155 15.57 5.28 -14.70
CA LYS A 155 16.43 5.83 -15.75
C LYS A 155 15.76 5.69 -17.13
N PRO A 156 16.04 6.60 -18.08
CA PRO A 156 15.42 6.56 -19.41
C PRO A 156 15.53 5.21 -20.14
N THR A 157 16.65 4.52 -20.00
CA THR A 157 16.87 3.20 -20.62
C THR A 157 15.95 2.13 -20.07
N ASP A 158 15.71 2.13 -18.76
CA ASP A 158 14.87 1.13 -18.11
C ASP A 158 13.39 1.48 -18.29
N LYS A 159 13.06 2.77 -18.37
CA LYS A 159 11.74 3.25 -18.79
C LYS A 159 11.36 2.73 -20.18
N ILE A 160 12.26 2.82 -21.16
CA ILE A 160 12.01 2.29 -22.52
C ILE A 160 11.76 0.78 -22.49
N LYS A 161 12.54 0.03 -21.72
CA LYS A 161 12.36 -1.42 -21.58
C LYS A 161 11.00 -1.76 -20.93
N ALA A 162 10.67 -1.08 -19.84
CA ALA A 162 9.41 -1.27 -19.12
C ALA A 162 8.20 -0.97 -20.02
N LEU A 163 8.20 0.18 -20.71
CA LEU A 163 7.12 0.56 -21.63
C LEU A 163 6.95 -0.45 -22.77
N ARG A 164 8.05 -0.97 -23.32
CA ARG A 164 7.99 -2.02 -24.34
C ARG A 164 7.39 -3.31 -23.80
N ALA A 165 7.79 -3.74 -22.60
CA ALA A 165 7.26 -4.94 -21.96
C ALA A 165 5.75 -4.79 -21.67
N LEU A 166 5.34 -3.65 -21.10
CA LEU A 166 3.93 -3.35 -20.82
C LEU A 166 3.07 -3.34 -22.09
N SER A 167 3.56 -2.74 -23.18
CA SER A 167 2.86 -2.73 -24.46
C SER A 167 2.68 -4.15 -25.03
N LEU A 168 3.71 -5.01 -24.92
CA LEU A 168 3.62 -6.42 -25.34
C LEU A 168 2.67 -7.23 -24.47
N ALA A 169 2.54 -6.88 -23.19
CA ALA A 169 1.61 -7.50 -22.25
C ALA A 169 0.15 -6.97 -22.38
N GLY A 170 -0.10 -6.00 -23.27
CA GLY A 170 -1.45 -5.51 -23.58
C GLY A 170 -1.89 -4.28 -22.78
N PHE A 171 -1.01 -3.67 -21.99
CA PHE A 171 -1.32 -2.41 -21.30
C PHE A 171 -1.46 -1.26 -22.30
N LYS A 172 -2.46 -0.41 -22.07
CA LYS A 172 -2.75 0.75 -22.92
C LYS A 172 -2.08 2.00 -22.36
N ALA A 173 -1.67 2.88 -23.28
CA ALA A 173 -1.15 4.22 -22.99
C ALA A 173 -2.26 5.21 -22.68
#